data_AF-U6LPF5-F1
#
_entry.id   AF-U6LPF5-F1
#
_cell.length_a   1.000
_cell.length_b   1.000
_cell.length_c   1.000
_cell.angle_alpha   90.00
_cell.angle_beta   90.00
_cell.angle_gamma   90.00
#
_symmetry.space_group_name_H-M   'P 1'
#
loop_
_entity.id
_entity.type
_entity.pdbx_description
1 polymer ?
#
loop_
_entity_poly.entity_id
_entity_poly.type
_entity_poly.pdbx_seq_one_letter_code
_entity_poly.pdbx_strand_id
1 'polypeptide(L)'
;MVLAILLEVFAENAPSKVVLIQREAAAAQHQTDHLLPPHHYSQQQQQQQQMEQQLQQQQQIQRQLQQQRQQQMEQPDSKLNEAVEHAEDIQTGPLKLEHLLAKGLTKKDLELLKEGGLHTVECVAFAPLKTLLSIKGISEQKAAKLKQASGIETGNLTELFGEFRTGKTQLCHTLAVSCQLPVEQSGGEGKCLWIDTEGTFRPERIVSIAKRFGLDPGDCLDNIAYARAYNCDHQLELLTQAGAMMAESRFALLIVDSATALYRSEFAGRGELASRQMHLCRFLRCLQRIADTYGVAVVVSNQVVAKVDNGPSLFNSNEKLPIGGNIMAHASQTRLYLRKGKGESRICKIYDSPSLPEGEAVFAIGEGGIGDYDDS
;
A
#
# COMPACT_ATOMS: atom_id res chain seq x y z
N MET A 1 -5.83 -7.90 -10.88
CA MET A 1 -5.85 -8.31 -9.45
C MET A 1 -6.00 -7.16 -8.45
N VAL A 2 -5.01 -6.31 -8.11
CA VAL A 2 -5.18 -5.31 -7.00
C VAL A 2 -6.41 -4.40 -7.17
N LEU A 3 -6.79 -4.09 -8.42
CA LEU A 3 -8.03 -3.38 -8.71
C LEU A 3 -9.23 -4.27 -9.06
N ALA A 4 -9.05 -5.56 -9.34
CA ALA A 4 -10.17 -6.51 -9.48
C ALA A 4 -10.93 -6.60 -8.15
N ILE A 5 -10.16 -6.68 -7.05
CA ILE A 5 -10.59 -6.60 -5.65
C ILE A 5 -11.38 -5.30 -5.34
N LEU A 6 -11.23 -4.23 -6.12
CA LEU A 6 -12.00 -2.98 -6.01
C LEU A 6 -13.16 -2.87 -7.02
N LEU A 7 -13.28 -3.82 -7.95
CA LEU A 7 -14.24 -3.80 -9.06
C LEU A 7 -15.34 -4.88 -8.95
N GLU A 8 -15.02 -6.04 -8.35
CA GLU A 8 -15.92 -7.21 -8.24
C GLU A 8 -17.02 -7.06 -7.17
N VAL A 9 -16.83 -6.20 -6.17
CA VAL A 9 -17.78 -5.92 -5.05
C VAL A 9 -19.11 -5.25 -5.50
N PHE A 10 -19.39 -5.21 -6.80
CA PHE A 10 -20.59 -4.60 -7.41
C PHE A 10 -21.59 -5.61 -7.99
N ALA A 11 -21.54 -6.89 -7.57
CA ALA A 11 -22.46 -7.94 -8.00
C ALA A 11 -23.27 -8.56 -6.82
N GLU A 12 -24.56 -8.21 -6.77
CA GLU A 12 -25.66 -8.92 -6.09
C GLU A 12 -25.69 -8.94 -4.53
N ASN A 13 -26.79 -9.44 -3.94
CA ASN A 13 -27.21 -9.15 -2.55
C ASN A 13 -27.60 -10.42 -1.75
N ALA A 14 -27.03 -10.59 -0.54
CA ALA A 14 -27.63 -10.97 0.79
C ALA A 14 -28.72 -12.07 0.93
N PRO A 15 -29.05 -12.62 2.15
CA PRO A 15 -28.35 -12.69 3.46
C PRO A 15 -28.38 -14.10 4.15
N SER A 16 -27.68 -14.33 5.30
CA SER A 16 -28.27 -14.86 6.58
C SER A 16 -27.33 -15.39 7.71
N LYS A 17 -27.37 -14.71 8.89
CA LYS A 17 -27.39 -15.23 10.30
C LYS A 17 -26.26 -16.14 10.89
N VAL A 18 -26.29 -16.30 12.25
CA VAL A 18 -25.39 -17.02 13.21
C VAL A 18 -24.57 -16.05 14.13
N VAL A 19 -24.16 -16.48 15.35
CA VAL A 19 -23.90 -15.58 16.52
C VAL A 19 -23.10 -16.20 17.72
N LEU A 20 -22.41 -15.36 18.53
CA LEU A 20 -21.75 -15.59 19.86
C LEU A 20 -20.42 -16.41 19.87
N ILE A 21 -19.53 -16.43 20.90
CA ILE A 21 -19.49 -16.03 22.35
C ILE A 21 -18.19 -15.22 22.71
N GLN A 22 -18.11 -14.61 23.91
CA GLN A 22 -17.05 -13.70 24.44
C GLN A 22 -16.05 -14.34 25.47
N ARG A 23 -14.89 -13.68 25.73
CA ARG A 23 -14.31 -13.25 27.07
C ARG A 23 -12.78 -12.91 26.98
N GLU A 24 -12.21 -11.81 27.53
CA GLU A 24 -11.98 -11.30 28.93
C GLU A 24 -10.81 -12.00 29.71
N ALA A 25 -9.96 -11.38 30.57
CA ALA A 25 -9.42 -9.99 30.75
C ALA A 25 -8.37 -9.91 31.94
N ALA A 26 -7.56 -8.82 32.01
CA ALA A 26 -6.72 -8.34 33.16
C ALA A 26 -5.50 -9.21 33.63
N ALA A 27 -4.52 -8.80 34.47
CA ALA A 27 -4.17 -7.60 35.29
C ALA A 27 -2.61 -7.40 35.29
N ALA A 28 -1.90 -6.28 35.56
CA ALA A 28 -1.93 -5.18 36.58
C ALA A 28 -1.52 -5.63 38.00
N GLN A 29 -0.62 -5.01 38.82
CA GLN A 29 0.27 -3.79 38.83
C GLN A 29 1.64 -4.16 39.50
N HIS A 30 2.57 -3.39 40.13
CA HIS A 30 2.78 -2.05 40.77
C HIS A 30 4.30 -1.63 40.64
N GLN A 31 4.75 -0.36 40.54
CA GLN A 31 5.00 0.72 41.54
C GLN A 31 6.21 0.51 42.52
N THR A 32 7.36 1.21 42.36
CA THR A 32 7.86 2.48 43.03
C THR A 32 8.49 2.28 44.45
N ASP A 33 9.51 3.02 44.95
CA ASP A 33 10.14 4.29 44.50
C ASP A 33 11.63 4.52 44.99
N HIS A 34 12.15 5.73 44.72
CA HIS A 34 13.52 6.31 44.79
C HIS A 34 14.41 6.30 46.08
N LEU A 35 15.73 6.39 45.80
CA LEU A 35 16.82 7.16 46.47
C LEU A 35 17.62 6.60 47.69
N LEU A 36 18.83 7.17 47.89
CA LEU A 36 20.06 6.41 48.23
C LEU A 36 21.08 7.18 49.15
N PRO A 37 21.41 6.69 50.38
CA PRO A 37 22.53 7.16 51.22
C PRO A 37 23.48 6.05 51.80
N PRO A 38 24.67 6.42 52.31
CA PRO A 38 26.00 6.21 51.72
C PRO A 38 26.49 4.74 51.53
N HIS A 39 25.66 3.71 51.70
CA HIS A 39 26.03 2.30 51.43
C HIS A 39 26.24 1.97 49.93
N HIS A 40 26.26 2.98 49.05
CA HIS A 40 26.06 2.77 47.62
C HIS A 40 27.26 2.27 46.85
N TYR A 41 28.49 2.40 47.34
CA TYR A 41 29.64 1.82 46.63
C TYR A 41 29.60 0.28 46.61
N SER A 42 29.22 -0.37 47.72
CA SER A 42 29.05 -1.83 47.74
C SER A 42 27.77 -2.28 47.03
N GLN A 43 26.67 -1.53 47.17
CA GLN A 43 25.42 -1.86 46.45
C GLN A 43 25.53 -1.64 44.93
N GLN A 44 26.23 -0.61 44.45
CA GLN A 44 26.48 -0.41 43.02
C GLN A 44 27.41 -1.49 42.45
N GLN A 45 28.43 -1.92 43.19
CA GLN A 45 29.26 -3.06 42.77
C GLN A 45 28.46 -4.37 42.70
N GLN A 46 27.58 -4.64 43.66
CA GLN A 46 26.66 -5.78 43.60
C GLN A 46 25.65 -5.66 42.45
N GLN A 47 25.12 -4.47 42.17
CA GLN A 47 24.23 -4.23 41.03
C GLN A 47 24.97 -4.37 39.69
N GLN A 48 26.23 -3.93 39.57
CA GLN A 48 27.03 -4.17 38.37
C GLN A 48 27.27 -5.68 38.16
N GLN A 49 27.65 -6.42 39.20
CA GLN A 49 27.83 -7.87 39.09
C GLN A 49 26.53 -8.61 38.72
N GLN A 50 25.38 -8.19 39.27
CA GLN A 50 24.07 -8.73 38.87
C GLN A 50 23.71 -8.36 37.42
N MET A 51 24.03 -7.14 36.97
CA MET A 51 23.77 -6.69 35.60
C MET A 51 24.66 -7.42 34.59
N GLU A 52 25.93 -7.67 34.92
CA GLU A 52 26.83 -8.50 34.11
C GLU A 52 26.35 -9.96 34.03
N GLN A 53 25.87 -10.54 35.14
CA GLN A 53 25.27 -11.87 35.14
C GLN A 53 23.99 -11.93 34.29
N GLN A 54 23.11 -10.93 34.38
CA GLN A 54 21.92 -10.83 33.52
C GLN A 54 22.30 -10.70 32.03
N LEU A 55 23.33 -9.91 31.71
CA LEU A 55 23.80 -9.73 30.33
C LEU A 55 24.38 -11.04 29.76
N GLN A 56 25.16 -11.77 30.56
CA GLN A 56 25.67 -13.10 30.18
C GLN A 56 24.54 -14.11 29.97
N GLN A 57 23.54 -14.13 30.86
CA GLN A 57 22.37 -15.01 30.75
C GLN A 57 21.52 -14.67 29.50
N GLN A 58 21.34 -13.38 29.20
CA GLN A 58 20.63 -12.94 27.99
C GLN A 58 21.38 -13.33 26.70
N GLN A 59 22.71 -13.24 26.69
CA GLN A 59 23.53 -13.73 25.57
C GLN A 59 23.45 -15.27 25.41
N GLN A 60 23.36 -16.03 26.50
CA GLN A 60 23.17 -17.49 26.43
C GLN A 60 21.81 -17.83 25.81
N ILE A 61 20.74 -17.14 26.21
CA ILE A 61 19.38 -17.31 25.64
C ILE A 61 19.39 -16.97 24.12
N GLN A 62 20.06 -15.89 23.70
CA GLN A 62 20.17 -15.56 22.28
C GLN A 62 20.91 -16.65 21.47
N ARG A 63 21.96 -17.26 22.01
CA ARG A 63 22.68 -18.37 21.34
C ARG A 63 21.80 -19.63 21.23
N GLN A 64 21.04 -19.97 22.28
CA GLN A 64 20.07 -21.08 22.23
C GLN A 64 18.98 -20.82 21.17
N LEU A 65 18.46 -19.59 21.08
CA LEU A 65 17.48 -19.18 20.05
C LEU A 65 18.05 -19.05 18.62
N GLN A 66 19.38 -19.07 18.45
CA GLN A 66 20.02 -19.24 17.14
C GLN A 66 20.18 -20.72 16.81
N GLN A 67 20.66 -21.54 17.76
CA GLN A 67 20.82 -22.98 17.58
C GLN A 67 19.49 -23.70 17.30
N GLN A 68 18.42 -23.35 18.01
CA GLN A 68 17.07 -23.86 17.72
C GLN A 68 16.58 -23.50 16.31
N ARG A 69 16.88 -22.28 15.82
CA ARG A 69 16.53 -21.88 14.45
C ARG A 69 17.35 -22.60 13.39
N GLN A 70 18.64 -22.87 13.63
CA GLN A 70 19.44 -23.68 12.73
C GLN A 70 18.91 -25.12 12.66
N GLN A 71 18.58 -25.73 13.80
CA GLN A 71 17.98 -27.07 13.86
C GLN A 71 16.58 -27.14 13.20
N GLN A 72 15.84 -26.04 13.15
CA GLN A 72 14.56 -25.95 12.41
C GLN A 72 14.73 -25.78 10.90
N MET A 73 15.90 -25.37 10.40
CA MET A 73 16.17 -25.24 8.95
C MET A 73 16.76 -26.50 8.32
N GLU A 74 17.07 -27.53 9.10
CA GLU A 74 17.70 -28.78 8.62
C GLU A 74 16.70 -29.95 8.40
N GLN A 75 15.39 -29.70 8.42
CA GLN A 75 14.37 -30.67 8.02
C GLN A 75 13.83 -30.36 6.62
N PRO A 76 13.98 -31.26 5.61
CA PRO A 76 13.37 -31.08 4.30
C PRO A 76 11.85 -31.27 4.35
N ASP A 77 11.08 -30.24 4.01
CA ASP A 77 9.61 -30.25 4.07
C ASP A 77 9.00 -31.13 2.97
N SER A 78 8.79 -32.41 3.27
CA SER A 78 8.04 -33.34 2.41
C SER A 78 6.58 -32.94 2.19
N LYS A 79 6.05 -32.02 3.03
CA LYS A 79 4.67 -31.52 3.00
C LYS A 79 4.41 -30.49 1.92
N LEU A 80 5.45 -29.90 1.31
CA LEU A 80 5.28 -28.92 0.24
C LEU A 80 4.65 -29.53 -1.02
N ASN A 81 4.89 -30.81 -1.30
CA ASN A 81 4.37 -31.46 -2.51
C ASN A 81 2.86 -31.74 -2.43
N GLU A 82 2.35 -32.16 -1.27
CA GLU A 82 0.92 -32.44 -1.07
C GLU A 82 0.03 -31.18 -1.17
N ALA A 83 0.62 -29.99 -0.98
CA ALA A 83 -0.08 -28.72 -1.08
C ALA A 83 -0.26 -28.21 -2.54
N VAL A 84 0.38 -28.84 -3.53
CA VAL A 84 0.33 -28.39 -4.94
C VAL A 84 -0.93 -28.88 -5.67
N GLU A 85 -1.46 -30.06 -5.32
CA GLU A 85 -2.57 -30.72 -6.03
C GLU A 85 -3.97 -30.14 -5.74
N HIS A 86 -4.07 -29.02 -5.01
CA HIS A 86 -5.35 -28.40 -4.61
C HIS A 86 -5.49 -26.91 -5.02
N ALA A 87 -4.70 -26.44 -5.99
CA ALA A 87 -4.67 -25.04 -6.39
C ALA A 87 -5.50 -24.68 -7.65
N GLU A 88 -6.18 -25.64 -8.29
CA GLU A 88 -6.71 -25.45 -9.66
C GLU A 88 -8.04 -24.67 -9.79
N ASP A 89 -8.82 -24.51 -8.71
CA ASP A 89 -10.18 -23.93 -8.74
C ASP A 89 -10.29 -22.46 -8.22
N ILE A 90 -9.20 -21.68 -8.28
CA ILE A 90 -9.29 -20.21 -8.15
C ILE A 90 -9.35 -19.62 -9.57
N GLN A 91 -10.31 -18.72 -9.84
CA GLN A 91 -10.49 -18.12 -11.17
C GLN A 91 -9.45 -17.04 -11.52
N THR A 92 -8.16 -17.40 -11.48
CA THR A 92 -7.01 -16.52 -11.73
C THR A 92 -6.77 -16.29 -13.23
N GLY A 93 -7.66 -15.53 -13.86
CA GLY A 93 -7.49 -15.03 -15.23
C GLY A 93 -7.66 -13.51 -15.29
N PRO A 94 -7.14 -12.82 -16.33
CA PRO A 94 -7.38 -11.40 -16.50
C PRO A 94 -8.86 -11.13 -16.82
N LEU A 95 -9.40 -10.02 -16.31
CA LEU A 95 -10.82 -9.74 -16.40
C LEU A 95 -11.25 -9.54 -17.86
N LYS A 96 -12.22 -10.36 -18.27
CA LYS A 96 -12.86 -10.26 -19.58
C LYS A 96 -13.44 -8.85 -19.76
N LEU A 97 -13.23 -8.23 -20.93
CA LEU A 97 -13.69 -6.88 -21.25
C LEU A 97 -15.19 -6.65 -20.96
N GLU A 98 -15.99 -7.72 -21.03
CA GLU A 98 -17.41 -7.78 -20.72
C GLU A 98 -17.77 -7.18 -19.33
N HIS A 99 -16.85 -7.16 -18.36
CA HIS A 99 -17.05 -6.46 -17.08
C HIS A 99 -17.18 -4.93 -17.22
N LEU A 100 -16.62 -4.32 -18.27
CA LEU A 100 -16.77 -2.88 -18.56
C LEU A 100 -18.23 -2.50 -18.90
N LEU A 101 -19.06 -3.47 -19.30
CA LEU A 101 -20.49 -3.25 -19.54
C LEU A 101 -21.20 -2.80 -18.25
N ALA A 102 -20.83 -3.38 -17.10
CA ALA A 102 -21.36 -2.99 -15.79
C ALA A 102 -20.91 -1.59 -15.35
N LYS A 103 -19.81 -1.07 -15.93
CA LYS A 103 -19.37 0.33 -15.76
C LYS A 103 -19.96 1.26 -16.84
N GLY A 104 -20.92 0.77 -17.62
CA GLY A 104 -21.70 1.54 -18.59
C GLY A 104 -20.97 1.86 -19.90
N LEU A 105 -20.10 0.95 -20.37
CA LEU A 105 -19.67 0.92 -21.77
C LEU A 105 -20.60 0.03 -22.60
N THR A 106 -20.61 0.20 -23.91
CA THR A 106 -21.43 -0.59 -24.83
C THR A 106 -20.63 -1.75 -25.43
N LYS A 107 -21.29 -2.84 -25.85
CA LYS A 107 -20.60 -3.97 -26.53
C LYS A 107 -19.75 -3.52 -27.72
N LYS A 108 -20.16 -2.46 -28.42
CA LYS A 108 -19.41 -1.85 -29.52
C LYS A 108 -18.09 -1.19 -29.05
N ASP A 109 -18.05 -0.62 -27.85
CA ASP A 109 -16.80 -0.11 -27.28
C ASP A 109 -15.82 -1.25 -27.00
N LEU A 110 -16.32 -2.40 -26.55
CA LEU A 110 -15.52 -3.61 -26.32
C LEU A 110 -15.00 -4.23 -27.63
N GLU A 111 -15.77 -4.16 -28.71
CA GLU A 111 -15.34 -4.56 -30.06
C GLU A 111 -14.18 -3.66 -30.54
N LEU A 112 -14.29 -2.33 -30.40
CA LEU A 112 -13.21 -1.39 -30.75
C LEU A 112 -11.93 -1.62 -29.96
N LEU A 113 -12.03 -2.01 -28.68
CA LEU A 113 -10.86 -2.35 -27.86
C LEU A 113 -10.16 -3.62 -28.38
N LYS A 114 -10.94 -4.66 -28.73
CA LYS A 114 -10.42 -5.91 -29.31
C LYS A 114 -9.81 -5.67 -30.70
N GLU A 115 -10.37 -4.77 -31.51
CA GLU A 115 -9.75 -4.30 -32.77
C GLU A 115 -8.45 -3.52 -32.52
N GLY A 116 -8.35 -2.80 -31.40
CA GLY A 116 -7.15 -2.11 -30.93
C GLY A 116 -6.12 -2.99 -30.21
N GLY A 117 -6.30 -4.32 -30.19
CA GLY A 117 -5.40 -5.27 -29.51
C GLY A 117 -5.54 -5.33 -27.98
N LEU A 118 -6.50 -4.63 -27.39
CA LEU A 118 -6.78 -4.66 -25.96
C LEU A 118 -7.90 -5.67 -25.71
N HIS A 119 -7.58 -6.81 -25.08
CA HIS A 119 -8.53 -7.93 -24.96
C HIS A 119 -9.09 -8.16 -23.54
N THR A 120 -8.55 -7.46 -22.53
CA THR A 120 -8.93 -7.56 -21.11
C THR A 120 -9.24 -6.17 -20.54
N VAL A 121 -9.93 -6.10 -19.39
CA VAL A 121 -10.16 -4.84 -18.64
C VAL A 121 -8.83 -4.15 -18.33
N GLU A 122 -7.80 -4.92 -18.05
CA GLU A 122 -6.56 -4.41 -17.49
C GLU A 122 -5.54 -4.03 -18.58
N CYS A 123 -5.62 -4.61 -19.78
CA CYS A 123 -4.96 -4.01 -20.95
C CYS A 123 -5.37 -2.54 -21.12
N VAL A 124 -6.65 -2.22 -20.86
CA VAL A 124 -7.17 -0.83 -20.88
C VAL A 124 -6.61 0.01 -19.73
N ALA A 125 -6.40 -0.59 -18.55
CA ALA A 125 -5.83 0.06 -17.38
C ALA A 125 -4.42 0.60 -17.64
N PHE A 126 -3.58 -0.22 -18.26
CA PHE A 126 -2.15 0.07 -18.42
C PHE A 126 -1.79 0.67 -19.79
N ALA A 127 -2.62 0.46 -20.84
CA ALA A 127 -2.48 1.16 -22.11
C ALA A 127 -2.43 2.68 -21.89
N PRO A 128 -1.37 3.40 -22.32
CA PRO A 128 -1.29 4.86 -22.17
C PRO A 128 -2.51 5.56 -22.77
N LEU A 129 -2.89 6.74 -22.25
CA LEU A 129 -4.07 7.48 -22.74
C LEU A 129 -3.97 7.75 -24.26
N LYS A 130 -2.75 8.04 -24.75
CA LYS A 130 -2.43 8.16 -26.19
C LYS A 130 -2.75 6.90 -27.00
N THR A 131 -2.55 5.71 -26.43
CA THR A 131 -2.89 4.42 -27.07
C THR A 131 -4.40 4.26 -27.16
N LEU A 132 -5.14 4.51 -26.07
CA LEU A 132 -6.61 4.48 -26.08
C LEU A 132 -7.20 5.48 -27.09
N LEU A 133 -6.65 6.69 -27.17
CA LEU A 133 -7.03 7.73 -28.13
C LEU A 133 -6.67 7.38 -29.60
N SER A 134 -5.76 6.44 -29.84
CA SER A 134 -5.42 5.99 -31.20
C SER A 134 -6.43 4.99 -31.78
N ILE A 135 -7.28 4.38 -30.93
CA ILE A 135 -8.32 3.44 -31.34
C ILE A 135 -9.47 4.20 -31.99
N LYS A 136 -9.66 4.00 -33.29
CA LYS A 136 -10.62 4.74 -34.13
C LYS A 136 -12.07 4.55 -33.66
N GLY A 137 -12.62 5.55 -32.96
CA GLY A 137 -13.99 5.54 -32.42
C GLY A 137 -14.07 5.57 -30.89
N ILE A 138 -12.92 5.50 -30.22
CA ILE A 138 -12.75 5.92 -28.83
C ILE A 138 -12.53 7.43 -28.81
N SER A 139 -13.44 8.18 -28.18
CA SER A 139 -13.25 9.60 -27.89
C SER A 139 -12.52 9.79 -26.57
N GLU A 140 -12.00 11.00 -26.31
CA GLU A 140 -11.35 11.34 -25.04
C GLU A 140 -12.23 11.06 -23.81
N GLN A 141 -13.53 11.37 -23.91
CA GLN A 141 -14.53 11.03 -22.89
C GLN A 141 -14.67 9.50 -22.67
N LYS A 142 -14.57 8.69 -23.73
CA LYS A 142 -14.53 7.23 -23.60
C LYS A 142 -13.20 6.75 -23.03
N ALA A 143 -12.07 7.31 -23.46
CA ALA A 143 -10.74 6.95 -22.97
C ALA A 143 -10.57 7.22 -21.46
N ALA A 144 -11.10 8.34 -20.97
CA ALA A 144 -11.20 8.65 -19.55
C ALA A 144 -12.09 7.64 -18.80
N LYS A 145 -13.28 7.34 -19.33
CA LYS A 145 -14.20 6.34 -18.75
C LYS A 145 -13.63 4.91 -18.76
N LEU A 146 -12.79 4.60 -19.74
CA LEU A 146 -12.04 3.36 -19.88
C LEU A 146 -10.97 3.22 -18.79
N LYS A 147 -10.15 4.26 -18.58
CA LYS A 147 -9.16 4.32 -17.48
C LYS A 147 -9.81 4.24 -16.10
N GLN A 148 -10.87 5.02 -15.89
CA GLN A 148 -11.72 5.02 -14.70
C GLN A 148 -12.24 3.61 -14.34
N ALA A 149 -12.54 2.78 -15.33
CA ALA A 149 -13.12 1.45 -15.11
C ALA A 149 -12.09 0.34 -14.80
N SER A 150 -10.78 0.63 -14.77
CA SER A 150 -9.77 -0.41 -14.99
C SER A 150 -8.48 -0.37 -14.14
N GLY A 151 -7.98 0.78 -13.66
CA GLY A 151 -6.67 0.80 -12.96
C GLY A 151 -6.44 1.85 -11.86
N ILE A 152 -5.29 1.70 -11.17
CA ILE A 152 -4.57 2.84 -10.60
C ILE A 152 -3.97 3.57 -11.81
N GLU A 153 -4.27 4.85 -11.98
CA GLU A 153 -4.05 5.51 -13.27
C GLU A 153 -2.59 5.95 -13.50
N THR A 154 -2.00 5.42 -14.58
CA THR A 154 -0.73 5.84 -15.18
C THR A 154 -0.75 7.33 -15.54
N GLY A 155 0.26 8.11 -15.11
CA GLY A 155 0.34 9.56 -15.36
C GLY A 155 -0.36 10.42 -14.30
N ASN A 156 -1.04 9.81 -13.31
CA ASN A 156 -1.71 10.52 -12.22
C ASN A 156 -1.16 10.15 -10.83
N LEU A 157 -1.38 11.03 -9.87
CA LEU A 157 -1.07 10.87 -8.46
C LEU A 157 -2.29 10.32 -7.69
N THR A 158 -2.16 9.10 -7.15
CA THR A 158 -3.17 8.47 -6.30
C THR A 158 -2.75 8.51 -4.82
N GLU A 159 -3.60 9.10 -3.97
CA GLU A 159 -3.41 9.13 -2.52
C GLU A 159 -4.10 7.94 -1.84
N LEU A 160 -3.37 7.17 -1.03
CA LEU A 160 -3.88 6.14 -0.13
C LEU A 160 -3.83 6.67 1.30
N PHE A 161 -4.96 7.05 1.90
CA PHE A 161 -4.97 7.62 3.25
C PHE A 161 -5.83 6.83 4.24
N GLY A 162 -5.50 6.93 5.53
CA GLY A 162 -6.24 6.26 6.60
C GLY A 162 -5.41 6.05 7.86
N GLU A 163 -6.01 5.42 8.87
CA GLU A 163 -5.37 5.13 10.15
C GLU A 163 -4.23 4.09 10.08
N PHE A 164 -3.59 3.82 11.21
CA PHE A 164 -2.64 2.71 11.35
C PHE A 164 -3.33 1.36 11.20
N ARG A 165 -2.66 0.39 10.55
CA ARG A 165 -3.15 -0.97 10.28
C ARG A 165 -4.44 -1.03 9.41
N THR A 166 -4.63 -0.07 8.49
CA THR A 166 -5.75 -0.10 7.51
C THR A 166 -5.39 -0.73 6.16
N GLY A 167 -4.12 -1.07 5.92
CA GLY A 167 -3.67 -1.82 4.74
C GLY A 167 -2.78 -1.07 3.75
N LYS A 168 -2.59 0.27 3.87
CA LYS A 168 -1.81 1.11 2.94
C LYS A 168 -0.54 0.44 2.38
N THR A 169 0.45 0.16 3.23
CA THR A 169 1.71 -0.50 2.83
C THR A 169 1.51 -1.87 2.18
N GLN A 170 0.48 -2.64 2.58
CA GLN A 170 0.22 -3.95 1.96
C GLN A 170 -0.38 -3.79 0.56
N LEU A 171 -1.20 -2.77 0.32
CA LEU A 171 -1.60 -2.38 -1.05
C LEU A 171 -0.37 -1.99 -1.86
N CYS A 172 0.51 -1.14 -1.31
CA CYS A 172 1.77 -0.75 -1.95
C CYS A 172 2.66 -1.98 -2.29
N HIS A 173 2.86 -2.93 -1.36
CA HIS A 173 3.60 -4.18 -1.63
C HIS A 173 2.97 -5.00 -2.74
N THR A 174 1.64 -5.07 -2.80
CA THR A 174 0.95 -5.86 -3.83
C THR A 174 1.02 -5.17 -5.20
N LEU A 175 0.96 -3.83 -5.25
CA LEU A 175 1.16 -3.04 -6.46
C LEU A 175 2.61 -3.09 -6.97
N ALA A 176 3.61 -3.10 -6.08
CA ALA A 176 5.03 -3.20 -6.43
C ALA A 176 5.39 -4.50 -7.16
N VAL A 177 4.65 -5.58 -6.89
CA VAL A 177 4.71 -6.83 -7.68
C VAL A 177 3.83 -6.74 -8.92
N SER A 178 2.54 -6.40 -8.78
CA SER A 178 1.60 -6.52 -9.90
C SER A 178 1.91 -5.56 -11.06
N CYS A 179 2.60 -4.43 -10.81
CA CYS A 179 3.04 -3.52 -11.88
C CYS A 179 4.10 -4.12 -12.83
N GLN A 180 4.75 -5.22 -12.44
CA GLN A 180 5.78 -5.90 -13.24
C GLN A 180 5.20 -6.91 -14.24
N LEU A 181 3.95 -7.36 -14.02
CA LEU A 181 3.29 -8.36 -14.85
C LEU A 181 3.10 -7.87 -16.31
N PRO A 182 2.93 -8.81 -17.27
CA PRO A 182 2.48 -8.51 -18.63
C PRO A 182 1.19 -7.66 -18.65
N VAL A 183 1.03 -6.84 -19.68
CA VAL A 183 -0.16 -5.99 -19.87
C VAL A 183 -1.43 -6.84 -20.09
N GLU A 184 -1.29 -8.05 -20.65
CA GLU A 184 -2.37 -9.05 -20.71
C GLU A 184 -2.74 -9.60 -19.34
N GLN A 185 -1.79 -9.64 -18.39
CA GLN A 185 -1.95 -10.15 -17.02
C GLN A 185 -2.22 -9.07 -15.97
N SER A 186 -2.71 -7.89 -16.39
CA SER A 186 -3.01 -6.78 -15.47
C SER A 186 -1.80 -6.14 -14.79
N GLY A 187 -0.63 -6.15 -15.44
CA GLY A 187 0.51 -5.35 -15.01
C GLY A 187 0.87 -4.24 -15.98
N GLY A 188 1.90 -3.50 -15.61
CA GLY A 188 2.44 -2.41 -16.40
C GLY A 188 3.71 -2.76 -17.17
N GLU A 189 4.20 -4.01 -17.13
CA GLU A 189 5.47 -4.48 -17.73
C GLU A 189 6.72 -3.68 -17.30
N GLY A 190 6.69 -3.05 -16.13
CA GLY A 190 7.72 -2.09 -15.74
C GLY A 190 8.19 -2.24 -14.30
N LYS A 191 9.41 -1.78 -14.07
CA LYS A 191 10.02 -1.75 -12.73
C LYS A 191 9.21 -0.89 -11.77
N CYS A 192 9.32 -1.17 -10.48
CA CYS A 192 8.79 -0.33 -9.42
C CYS A 192 9.92 0.50 -8.80
N LEU A 193 9.67 1.78 -8.48
CA LEU A 193 10.54 2.58 -7.63
C LEU A 193 9.81 2.88 -6.32
N TRP A 194 10.46 2.64 -5.19
CA TRP A 194 9.88 2.78 -3.85
C TRP A 194 10.72 3.73 -2.99
N ILE A 195 10.14 4.84 -2.56
CA ILE A 195 10.73 5.76 -1.58
C ILE A 195 10.04 5.54 -0.23
N ASP A 196 10.75 4.92 0.71
CA ASP A 196 10.24 4.62 2.06
C ASP A 196 10.66 5.72 3.04
N THR A 197 9.70 6.27 3.78
CA THR A 197 9.90 7.23 4.88
C THR A 197 9.61 6.65 6.27
N GLU A 198 8.89 5.54 6.40
CA GLU A 198 8.45 4.97 7.70
C GLU A 198 9.26 3.74 8.15
N GLY A 199 9.86 2.98 7.23
CA GLY A 199 10.70 1.82 7.49
C GLY A 199 9.92 0.52 7.38
N THR A 200 8.98 0.48 6.44
CA THR A 200 7.88 -0.47 6.33
C THR A 200 8.02 -1.44 5.15
N PHE A 201 8.94 -1.16 4.21
CA PHE A 201 9.27 -2.08 3.12
C PHE A 201 9.88 -3.40 3.65
N ARG A 202 9.41 -4.55 3.17
CA ARG A 202 9.83 -5.90 3.62
C ARG A 202 9.97 -6.82 2.40
N PRO A 203 11.21 -7.17 1.98
CA PRO A 203 11.44 -8.06 0.83
C PRO A 203 10.68 -9.38 0.93
N GLU A 204 10.50 -9.90 2.15
CA GLU A 204 9.78 -11.15 2.43
C GLU A 204 8.30 -11.08 2.01
N ARG A 205 7.69 -9.89 2.05
CA ARG A 205 6.33 -9.66 1.53
C ARG A 205 6.30 -9.61 0.01
N ILE A 206 7.35 -9.08 -0.63
CA ILE A 206 7.48 -9.15 -2.10
C ILE A 206 7.58 -10.61 -2.53
N VAL A 207 8.41 -11.43 -1.86
CA VAL A 207 8.56 -12.87 -2.16
C VAL A 207 7.25 -13.64 -2.06
N SER A 208 6.45 -13.44 -0.99
CA SER A 208 5.18 -14.16 -0.83
C SER A 208 4.11 -13.71 -1.84
N ILE A 209 4.17 -12.46 -2.30
CA ILE A 209 3.27 -11.91 -3.31
C ILE A 209 3.68 -12.36 -4.72
N ALA A 210 4.98 -12.32 -5.06
CA ALA A 210 5.52 -12.76 -6.35
C ALA A 210 5.12 -14.20 -6.69
N LYS A 211 5.23 -15.11 -5.70
CA LYS A 211 4.79 -16.52 -5.83
C LYS A 211 3.31 -16.65 -6.20
N ARG A 212 2.40 -15.89 -5.58
CA ARG A 212 0.96 -15.89 -5.92
C ARG A 212 0.71 -15.42 -7.36
N PHE A 213 1.57 -14.56 -7.88
CA PHE A 213 1.50 -14.02 -9.23
C PHE A 213 2.28 -14.84 -10.28
N GLY A 214 2.89 -15.97 -9.90
CA GLY A 214 3.69 -16.80 -10.82
C GLY A 214 5.00 -16.16 -11.28
N LEU A 215 5.46 -15.10 -10.61
CA LEU A 215 6.74 -14.43 -10.89
C LEU A 215 7.87 -15.05 -10.07
N ASP A 216 9.08 -15.11 -10.65
CA ASP A 216 10.26 -15.48 -9.88
C ASP A 216 10.53 -14.41 -8.79
N PRO A 217 10.72 -14.80 -7.51
CA PRO A 217 10.93 -13.84 -6.43
C PRO A 217 12.25 -13.06 -6.50
N GLY A 218 13.28 -13.59 -7.16
CA GLY A 218 14.56 -12.91 -7.36
C GLY A 218 14.45 -11.82 -8.42
N ASP A 219 14.00 -12.19 -9.62
CA ASP A 219 13.73 -11.22 -10.71
C ASP A 219 12.73 -10.14 -10.26
N CYS A 220 11.73 -10.52 -9.46
CA CYS A 220 10.74 -9.58 -8.92
C CYS A 220 11.32 -8.58 -7.90
N LEU A 221 12.36 -8.97 -7.15
CA LEU A 221 13.08 -8.08 -6.23
C LEU A 221 14.06 -7.15 -6.98
N ASP A 222 14.81 -7.67 -7.95
CA ASP A 222 15.76 -6.88 -8.77
C ASP A 222 15.06 -5.84 -9.67
N ASN A 223 13.75 -5.98 -9.87
CA ASN A 223 12.88 -5.01 -10.53
C ASN A 223 12.25 -3.97 -9.58
N ILE A 224 12.61 -3.96 -8.27
CA ILE A 224 12.18 -2.94 -7.30
C ILE A 224 13.37 -2.08 -6.86
N ALA A 225 13.47 -0.86 -7.40
CA ALA A 225 14.42 0.15 -6.95
C ALA A 225 13.96 0.76 -5.61
N TYR A 226 14.54 0.31 -4.49
CA TYR A 226 14.22 0.82 -3.16
C TYR A 226 15.18 1.93 -2.71
N ALA A 227 14.63 3.02 -2.18
CA ALA A 227 15.36 4.12 -1.57
C ALA A 227 14.78 4.51 -0.20
N ARG A 228 15.66 4.87 0.74
CA ARG A 228 15.31 5.26 2.11
C ARG A 228 15.46 6.77 2.30
N ALA A 229 14.34 7.48 2.45
CA ALA A 229 14.35 8.89 2.80
C ALA A 229 14.50 9.08 4.33
N TYR A 230 15.27 10.08 4.74
CA TYR A 230 15.57 10.36 6.15
C TYR A 230 15.17 11.79 6.60
N ASN A 231 14.93 12.70 5.66
CA ASN A 231 14.40 14.04 5.89
C ASN A 231 13.68 14.57 4.63
N CYS A 232 12.95 15.67 4.73
CA CYS A 232 12.12 16.20 3.64
C CYS A 232 12.91 16.67 2.41
N ASP A 233 14.11 17.25 2.58
CA ASP A 233 14.97 17.66 1.46
C ASP A 233 15.52 16.43 0.71
N HIS A 234 16.00 15.40 1.42
CA HIS A 234 16.44 14.13 0.83
C HIS A 234 15.29 13.40 0.13
N GLN A 235 14.07 13.45 0.69
CA GLN A 235 12.88 12.91 0.02
C GLN A 235 12.59 13.59 -1.33
N LEU A 236 12.90 14.89 -1.46
CA LEU A 236 12.82 15.64 -2.71
C LEU A 236 13.99 15.37 -3.65
N GLU A 237 15.21 15.21 -3.13
CA GLU A 237 16.41 14.86 -3.92
C GLU A 237 16.25 13.49 -4.60
N LEU A 238 15.71 12.49 -3.89
CA LEU A 238 15.43 11.16 -4.44
C LEU A 238 14.49 11.18 -5.65
N LEU A 239 13.62 12.20 -5.81
CA LEU A 239 12.83 12.36 -7.04
C LEU A 239 13.68 12.76 -8.26
N THR A 240 14.81 13.44 -8.03
CA THR A 240 15.75 13.79 -9.11
C THR A 240 16.54 12.55 -9.54
N GLN A 241 16.97 11.73 -8.58
CA GLN A 241 17.64 10.46 -8.82
C GLN A 241 16.68 9.46 -9.51
N ALA A 242 15.43 9.35 -9.05
CA ALA A 242 14.38 8.55 -9.69
C ALA A 242 14.14 8.97 -11.15
N GLY A 243 14.13 10.28 -11.44
CA GLY A 243 14.03 10.78 -12.80
C GLY A 243 15.16 10.32 -13.72
N ALA A 244 16.39 10.22 -13.23
CA ALA A 244 17.51 9.67 -14.00
C ALA A 244 17.30 8.17 -14.29
N MET A 245 16.91 7.38 -13.27
CA MET A 245 16.64 5.95 -13.45
C MET A 245 15.51 5.68 -14.46
N MET A 246 14.46 6.52 -14.46
CA MET A 246 13.34 6.43 -15.39
C MET A 246 13.66 6.89 -16.83
N ALA A 247 14.80 7.56 -17.05
CA ALA A 247 15.29 7.88 -18.38
C ALA A 247 16.10 6.72 -19.00
N GLU A 248 16.68 5.84 -18.18
CA GLU A 248 17.47 4.68 -18.62
C GLU A 248 16.68 3.37 -18.67
N SER A 249 15.70 3.19 -17.78
CA SER A 249 14.90 1.97 -17.63
C SER A 249 13.40 2.26 -17.56
N ARG A 250 12.58 1.35 -18.10
CA ARG A 250 11.13 1.48 -18.06
C ARG A 250 10.58 1.09 -16.69
N PHE A 251 10.10 2.09 -15.94
CA PHE A 251 9.29 1.91 -14.75
C PHE A 251 7.80 1.95 -15.09
N ALA A 252 6.97 1.27 -14.31
CA ALA A 252 5.51 1.37 -14.38
C ALA A 252 4.92 2.15 -13.19
N LEU A 253 5.59 2.13 -12.04
CA LEU A 253 5.04 2.57 -10.77
C LEU A 253 6.10 3.26 -9.89
N LEU A 254 5.72 4.40 -9.31
CA LEU A 254 6.44 5.08 -8.22
C LEU A 254 5.59 5.02 -6.93
N ILE A 255 6.13 4.46 -5.87
CA ILE A 255 5.53 4.44 -4.53
C ILE A 255 6.29 5.40 -3.61
N VAL A 256 5.56 6.16 -2.79
CA VAL A 256 6.11 6.85 -1.61
C VAL A 256 5.33 6.45 -0.36
N ASP A 257 5.93 5.64 0.52
CA ASP A 257 5.32 5.15 1.76
C ASP A 257 6.02 5.73 3.01
N SER A 258 5.51 6.77 3.67
CA SER A 258 4.41 7.68 3.28
C SER A 258 4.95 9.02 2.77
N ALA A 259 4.16 9.74 1.98
CA ALA A 259 4.52 11.08 1.51
C ALA A 259 4.59 12.13 2.63
N THR A 260 4.04 11.84 3.82
CA THR A 260 3.80 12.84 4.88
C THR A 260 4.51 12.60 6.21
N ALA A 261 5.10 11.42 6.48
CA ALA A 261 5.67 11.11 7.79
C ALA A 261 6.74 12.13 8.25
N LEU A 262 7.73 12.38 7.39
CA LEU A 262 8.85 13.30 7.65
C LEU A 262 8.36 14.74 7.93
N TYR A 263 7.35 15.18 7.17
CA TYR A 263 6.69 16.48 7.35
C TYR A 263 6.00 16.66 8.71
N ARG A 264 5.76 15.58 9.48
CA ARG A 264 5.23 15.66 10.85
C ARG A 264 6.31 15.89 11.90
N SER A 265 7.53 15.44 11.66
CA SER A 265 8.66 15.49 12.60
C SER A 265 9.55 16.70 12.39
N GLU A 266 9.75 17.13 11.14
CA GLU A 266 10.63 18.26 10.82
C GLU A 266 9.97 19.63 11.01
N PHE A 267 8.68 19.75 10.70
CA PHE A 267 7.97 21.04 10.72
C PHE A 267 7.05 21.15 11.94
N ALA A 268 7.57 21.76 13.01
CA ALA A 268 6.96 21.76 14.34
C ALA A 268 6.05 22.95 14.60
N GLY A 269 4.90 22.69 15.24
CA GLY A 269 3.98 23.72 15.70
C GLY A 269 3.26 24.49 14.59
N ARG A 270 2.76 25.70 14.92
CA ARG A 270 1.96 26.53 13.99
C ARG A 270 2.79 27.51 13.16
N GLY A 271 3.97 27.93 13.64
CA GLY A 271 4.81 28.92 12.95
C GLY A 271 5.36 28.41 11.61
N GLU A 272 5.74 27.13 11.57
CA GLU A 272 6.37 26.50 10.40
C GLU A 272 5.36 25.97 9.37
N LEU A 273 4.06 26.18 9.61
CA LEU A 273 2.98 25.74 8.72
C LEU A 273 3.18 26.24 7.29
N ALA A 274 3.54 27.51 7.09
CA ALA A 274 3.76 28.07 5.76
C ALA A 274 4.92 27.37 5.02
N SER A 275 6.05 27.17 5.70
CA SER A 275 7.23 26.47 5.16
C SER A 275 6.90 25.03 4.78
N ARG A 276 6.24 24.29 5.68
CA ARG A 276 5.80 22.91 5.46
C ARG A 276 4.88 22.78 4.25
N GLN A 277 3.87 23.64 4.17
CA GLN A 277 2.90 23.65 3.08
C GLN A 277 3.57 24.01 1.73
N MET A 278 4.52 24.95 1.72
CA MET A 278 5.30 25.29 0.52
C MET A 278 6.22 24.15 0.07
N HIS A 279 6.92 23.48 1.00
CA HIS A 279 7.79 22.36 0.67
C HIS A 279 6.99 21.15 0.14
N LEU A 280 5.89 20.80 0.82
CA LEU A 280 4.99 19.74 0.37
C LEU A 280 4.42 20.03 -1.03
N CYS A 281 4.06 21.29 -1.32
CA CYS A 281 3.61 21.70 -2.65
C CYS A 281 4.69 21.50 -3.73
N ARG A 282 5.97 21.80 -3.43
CA ARG A 282 7.10 21.54 -4.33
C ARG A 282 7.26 20.04 -4.59
N PHE A 283 7.24 19.23 -3.54
CA PHE A 283 7.36 17.77 -3.62
C PHE A 283 6.25 17.13 -4.45
N LEU A 284 4.99 17.46 -4.20
CA LEU A 284 3.84 16.95 -4.95
C LEU A 284 3.86 17.36 -6.43
N ARG A 285 4.33 18.58 -6.75
CA ARG A 285 4.54 19.02 -8.14
C ARG A 285 5.68 18.25 -8.83
N CYS A 286 6.72 17.87 -8.10
CA CYS A 286 7.79 17.02 -8.64
C CYS A 286 7.30 15.59 -8.90
N LEU A 287 6.44 15.03 -8.04
CA LEU A 287 5.76 13.75 -8.26
C LEU A 287 4.87 13.80 -9.51
N GLN A 288 4.00 14.80 -9.65
CA GLN A 288 3.14 14.90 -10.84
C GLN A 288 3.98 15.04 -12.11
N ARG A 289 5.03 15.87 -12.11
CA ARG A 289 5.94 16.00 -13.26
C ARG A 289 6.61 14.68 -13.64
N ILE A 290 6.92 13.81 -12.69
CA ILE A 290 7.43 12.45 -12.97
C ILE A 290 6.36 11.60 -13.66
N ALA A 291 5.11 11.65 -13.17
CA ALA A 291 3.98 10.98 -13.80
C ALA A 291 3.76 11.47 -15.25
N ASP A 292 3.75 12.79 -15.46
CA ASP A 292 3.61 13.44 -16.78
C ASP A 292 4.73 13.06 -17.75
N THR A 293 5.99 13.02 -17.26
CA THR A 293 7.19 12.86 -18.11
C THR A 293 7.42 11.41 -18.50
N TYR A 294 7.24 10.47 -17.57
CA TYR A 294 7.59 9.06 -17.77
C TYR A 294 6.36 8.14 -17.92
N GLY A 295 5.15 8.67 -17.76
CA GLY A 295 3.90 7.90 -17.87
C GLY A 295 3.65 6.93 -16.70
N VAL A 296 4.46 6.96 -15.65
CA VAL A 296 4.33 6.07 -14.48
C VAL A 296 3.06 6.39 -13.69
N ALA A 297 2.45 5.37 -13.08
CA ALA A 297 1.50 5.59 -11.99
C ALA A 297 2.28 6.09 -10.76
N VAL A 298 1.75 7.09 -10.04
CA VAL A 298 2.35 7.54 -8.77
C VAL A 298 1.39 7.28 -7.63
N VAL A 299 1.84 6.51 -6.63
CA VAL A 299 1.05 6.12 -5.46
C VAL A 299 1.71 6.66 -4.20
N VAL A 300 1.01 7.54 -3.48
CA VAL A 300 1.46 8.08 -2.21
C VAL A 300 0.60 7.56 -1.07
N SER A 301 1.24 7.02 -0.04
CA SER A 301 0.59 6.73 1.23
C SER A 301 0.55 7.99 2.09
N ASN A 302 -0.54 8.18 2.83
CA ASN A 302 -0.75 9.32 3.73
C ASN A 302 -1.35 8.84 5.06
N GLN A 303 -1.04 9.56 6.13
CA GLN A 303 -1.61 9.35 7.45
C GLN A 303 -2.84 10.26 7.67
N VAL A 304 -3.58 10.01 8.75
CA VAL A 304 -4.65 10.90 9.21
C VAL A 304 -4.34 11.51 10.57
N VAL A 305 -4.98 12.63 10.86
CA VAL A 305 -5.04 13.27 12.18
C VAL A 305 -6.49 13.37 12.64
N ALA A 306 -6.73 13.29 13.95
CA ALA A 306 -8.02 13.65 14.51
C ALA A 306 -8.23 15.18 14.40
N LYS A 307 -9.44 15.59 14.05
CA LYS A 307 -9.83 17.00 14.14
C LYS A 307 -9.94 17.40 15.62
N VAL A 308 -9.33 18.52 16.01
CA VAL A 308 -9.36 19.04 17.38
C VAL A 308 -9.86 20.48 17.35
N ASP A 309 -11.16 20.63 17.10
CA ASP A 309 -11.86 21.91 17.19
C ASP A 309 -12.21 22.18 18.66
N ASN A 310 -11.82 23.33 19.21
CA ASN A 310 -12.18 23.74 20.58
C ASN A 310 -13.65 24.23 20.70
N GLY A 311 -14.55 23.71 19.87
CA GLY A 311 -15.97 24.06 19.86
C GLY A 311 -16.81 23.10 20.72
N PRO A 312 -17.88 23.58 21.39
CA PRO A 312 -18.74 22.73 22.24
C PRO A 312 -19.72 21.88 21.42
N SER A 313 -19.22 21.05 20.51
CA SER A 313 -20.01 20.06 19.77
C SER A 313 -20.29 18.84 20.64
N LEU A 314 -21.48 18.78 21.24
CA LEU A 314 -21.97 17.62 22.02
C LEU A 314 -22.11 16.33 21.19
N PHE A 315 -21.99 16.42 19.86
CA PHE A 315 -21.96 15.29 18.94
C PHE A 315 -20.53 15.04 18.47
N ASN A 316 -19.86 14.08 19.13
CA ASN A 316 -18.48 13.67 18.81
C ASN A 316 -18.39 12.94 17.46
N SER A 317 -18.36 13.67 16.34
CA SER A 317 -17.72 13.16 15.14
C SER A 317 -16.22 13.02 15.41
N ASN A 318 -15.75 11.78 15.57
CA ASN A 318 -14.32 11.46 15.77
C ASN A 318 -13.56 11.56 14.43
N GLU A 319 -13.74 12.70 13.76
CA GLU A 319 -13.44 12.96 12.36
C GLU A 319 -11.93 12.87 12.10
N LYS A 320 -11.56 12.05 11.12
CA LYS A 320 -10.17 11.82 10.71
C LYS A 320 -9.92 12.51 9.39
N LEU A 321 -8.98 13.46 9.37
CA LEU A 321 -8.62 14.23 8.20
C LEU A 321 -7.24 13.80 7.68
N PRO A 322 -7.04 13.64 6.36
CA PRO A 322 -5.73 13.36 5.77
C PRO A 322 -4.75 14.53 5.97
N ILE A 323 -3.46 14.23 6.10
CA ILE A 323 -2.41 15.24 6.31
C ILE A 323 -2.09 15.99 5.01
N GLY A 324 -1.67 17.25 5.14
CA GLY A 324 -1.35 18.14 4.02
C GLY A 324 -2.49 19.10 3.62
N GLY A 325 -3.73 18.77 4.00
CA GLY A 325 -4.91 19.61 3.74
C GLY A 325 -5.12 19.88 2.24
N ASN A 326 -5.57 21.09 1.91
CA ASN A 326 -5.92 21.49 0.54
C ASN A 326 -4.75 21.30 -0.47
N ILE A 327 -3.49 21.34 -0.02
CA ILE A 327 -2.34 21.14 -0.93
C ILE A 327 -2.20 19.67 -1.36
N MET A 328 -2.52 18.71 -0.48
CA MET A 328 -2.62 17.30 -0.89
C MET A 328 -3.88 17.09 -1.73
N ALA A 329 -5.02 17.63 -1.27
CA ALA A 329 -6.31 17.44 -1.93
C ALA A 329 -6.37 18.00 -3.37
N HIS A 330 -5.69 19.12 -3.67
CA HIS A 330 -5.62 19.66 -5.03
C HIS A 330 -4.47 19.09 -5.89
N ALA A 331 -3.59 18.26 -5.32
CA ALA A 331 -2.48 17.65 -6.05
C ALA A 331 -2.77 16.21 -6.47
N SER A 332 -3.50 15.45 -5.65
CA SER A 332 -3.83 14.04 -5.92
C SER A 332 -5.13 13.93 -6.70
N GLN A 333 -5.09 13.41 -7.94
CA GLN A 333 -6.26 13.25 -8.79
C GLN A 333 -7.25 12.24 -8.21
N THR A 334 -6.77 11.11 -7.66
CA THR A 334 -7.65 10.11 -7.03
C THR A 334 -7.23 9.87 -5.59
N ARG A 335 -8.21 9.85 -4.69
CA ARG A 335 -7.97 9.82 -3.23
C ARG A 335 -8.79 8.70 -2.61
N LEU A 336 -8.10 7.70 -2.06
CA LEU A 336 -8.67 6.46 -1.53
C LEU A 336 -8.53 6.42 -0.01
N TYR A 337 -9.66 6.30 0.68
CA TYR A 337 -9.75 6.20 2.13
C TYR A 337 -9.84 4.74 2.58
N LEU A 338 -8.79 4.27 3.27
CA LEU A 338 -8.69 2.91 3.79
C LEU A 338 -9.08 2.88 5.28
N ARG A 339 -10.15 2.14 5.61
CA ARG A 339 -10.62 1.87 6.98
C ARG A 339 -10.61 0.36 7.28
N LYS A 340 -10.69 -0.02 8.55
CA LYS A 340 -10.78 -1.45 8.97
C LYS A 340 -12.20 -1.97 8.81
N GLY A 341 -12.33 -3.22 8.37
CA GLY A 341 -13.55 -4.01 8.47
C GLY A 341 -13.52 -4.93 9.71
N LYS A 342 -14.13 -6.11 9.60
CA LYS A 342 -14.06 -7.20 10.59
C LYS A 342 -12.85 -8.10 10.33
N GLY A 343 -12.17 -8.57 11.37
CA GLY A 343 -11.03 -9.49 11.23
C GLY A 343 -9.95 -8.93 10.31
N GLU A 344 -9.58 -9.67 9.27
CA GLU A 344 -8.60 -9.23 8.26
C GLU A 344 -9.18 -8.42 7.09
N SER A 345 -10.51 -8.24 7.02
CA SER A 345 -11.12 -7.33 6.04
C SER A 345 -10.79 -5.86 6.33
N ARG A 346 -10.70 -5.10 5.25
CA ARG A 346 -10.48 -3.67 5.16
C ARG A 346 -11.47 -3.11 4.14
N ILE A 347 -11.77 -1.83 4.21
CA ILE A 347 -12.70 -1.17 3.29
C ILE A 347 -11.97 0.00 2.66
N CYS A 348 -11.96 0.05 1.32
CA CYS A 348 -11.44 1.15 0.53
C CYS A 348 -12.62 1.96 -0.03
N LYS A 349 -12.77 3.22 0.40
CA LYS A 349 -13.72 4.17 -0.18
C LYS A 349 -13.01 5.13 -1.13
N ILE A 350 -13.61 5.37 -2.30
CA ILE A 350 -13.26 6.50 -3.16
C ILE A 350 -13.74 7.78 -2.46
N TYR A 351 -12.79 8.61 -2.02
CA TYR A 351 -13.05 9.84 -1.27
C TYR A 351 -13.09 11.08 -2.17
N ASP A 352 -12.32 11.05 -3.25
CA ASP A 352 -12.24 12.12 -4.25
C ASP A 352 -11.71 11.55 -5.58
N SER A 353 -12.24 12.01 -6.71
CA SER A 353 -11.77 11.71 -8.06
C SER A 353 -12.48 12.58 -9.10
N PRO A 354 -11.81 13.07 -10.16
CA PRO A 354 -12.46 13.78 -11.26
C PRO A 354 -13.24 12.87 -12.21
N SER A 355 -13.05 11.54 -12.12
CA SER A 355 -13.66 10.55 -13.01
C SER A 355 -14.51 9.52 -12.26
N LEU A 356 -14.01 8.95 -11.16
CA LEU A 356 -14.72 7.91 -10.41
C LEU A 356 -15.91 8.48 -9.62
N PRO A 357 -17.08 7.83 -9.62
CA PRO A 357 -18.14 8.12 -8.66
C PRO A 357 -17.73 7.71 -7.24
N GLU A 358 -18.40 8.26 -6.22
CA GLU A 358 -18.31 7.72 -4.87
C GLU A 358 -18.73 6.25 -4.82
N GLY A 359 -17.93 5.44 -4.12
CA GLY A 359 -18.18 4.02 -3.91
C GLY A 359 -17.16 3.44 -2.92
N GLU A 360 -17.44 2.27 -2.38
CA GLU A 360 -16.48 1.54 -1.54
C GLU A 360 -16.49 0.04 -1.83
N ALA A 361 -15.34 -0.60 -1.59
CA ALA A 361 -15.11 -2.03 -1.79
C ALA A 361 -14.40 -2.63 -0.57
N VAL A 362 -14.62 -3.92 -0.32
CA VAL A 362 -14.04 -4.68 0.80
C VAL A 362 -12.89 -5.54 0.28
N PHE A 363 -11.78 -5.62 1.01
CA PHE A 363 -10.61 -6.41 0.66
C PHE A 363 -9.97 -7.07 1.88
N ALA A 364 -9.31 -8.21 1.71
CA ALA A 364 -8.55 -8.90 2.75
C ALA A 364 -7.04 -8.61 2.66
N ILE A 365 -6.34 -8.81 3.78
CA ILE A 365 -4.87 -8.87 3.83
C ILE A 365 -4.45 -10.31 4.11
N GLY A 366 -3.93 -11.00 3.10
CA GLY A 366 -3.44 -12.38 3.19
C GLY A 366 -1.92 -12.50 3.06
N GLU A 367 -1.42 -13.73 3.10
CA GLU A 367 0.00 -14.01 2.89
C GLU A 367 0.45 -13.61 1.47
N GLY A 368 -0.34 -13.92 0.44
CA GLY A 368 -0.15 -13.46 -0.93
C GLY A 368 -0.54 -11.99 -1.19
N GLY A 369 -0.48 -11.12 -0.17
CA GLY A 369 -0.75 -9.69 -0.29
C GLY A 369 -2.23 -9.32 -0.15
N ILE A 370 -2.66 -8.27 -0.84
CA ILE A 370 -4.07 -7.86 -0.88
C ILE A 370 -4.86 -8.85 -1.74
N GLY A 371 -5.93 -9.39 -1.18
CA GLY A 371 -6.85 -10.32 -1.82
C GLY A 371 -8.30 -9.91 -1.62
N ASP A 372 -9.19 -10.64 -2.27
CA ASP A 372 -10.63 -10.57 -2.09
C ASP A 372 -11.02 -11.01 -0.68
N TYR A 373 -12.23 -10.66 -0.24
CA TYR A 373 -12.71 -11.00 1.11
C TYR A 373 -13.94 -11.90 1.04
N ASP A 374 -13.71 -13.20 1.21
CA ASP A 374 -14.76 -14.19 1.42
C ASP A 374 -15.28 -14.12 2.87
N ASP A 375 -16.57 -13.83 3.05
CA ASP A 375 -17.23 -13.65 4.36
C ASP A 375 -17.59 -15.01 4.99
N SER A 376 -16.58 -15.90 5.10
CA SER A 376 -16.65 -17.34 5.42
C SER A 376 -17.06 -17.67 6.86
#